data_AF-A0A6J5B2S9-F1
#
_entry.id   AF-A0A6J5B2S9-F1
#
_cell.length_a   1.000
_cell.length_b   1.000
_cell.length_c   1.000
_cell.angle_alpha   90.00
_cell.angle_beta   90.00
_cell.angle_gamma   90.00
#
_symmetry.space_group_name_H-M   'P 1'
#
loop_
_entity.id
_entity.type
_entity.pdbx_description
1 polymer ?
#
loop_
_entity_poly.entity_id
_entity_poly.type
_entity_poly.pdbx_seq_one_letter_code
_entity_poly.pdbx_strand_id
1 'polypeptide(L)'
;MALRAAAARLVPGAALTDLQVLGHYDFYYYGRDEHAMLGHIEKPLPVWRLVFDDPQASWVYLDPRTGQVLSRQDRGNRASRWLFAFLHSWDWTGLLTRRPLWDILLVFLSLGGAALSLTGVVIGWRRLGRKLRA
;
A
#
# COMPACT_ATOMS: atom_id res chain seq x y z
N MET A 1 -15.62 -19.55 20.06
CA MET A 1 -16.64 -18.53 20.40
C MET A 1 -16.08 -17.40 21.27
N ALA A 2 -15.27 -17.67 22.28
CA ALA A 2 -14.70 -16.63 23.16
C ALA A 2 -13.89 -15.54 22.43
N LEU A 3 -13.02 -15.91 21.49
CA LEU A 3 -12.21 -14.93 20.72
C LEU A 3 -13.09 -13.97 19.92
N ARG A 4 -14.15 -14.45 19.28
CA ARG A 4 -15.09 -13.60 18.51
C ARG A 4 -15.83 -12.61 19.42
N ALA A 5 -16.23 -13.04 20.61
CA ALA A 5 -16.87 -12.17 21.60
C ALA A 5 -15.90 -11.10 22.13
N ALA A 6 -14.63 -11.45 22.35
CA ALA A 6 -13.59 -10.49 22.72
C ALA A 6 -13.30 -9.50 21.58
N ALA A 7 -13.20 -10.01 20.35
CA ALA A 7 -12.95 -9.22 19.15
C ALA A 7 -14.05 -8.16 18.92
N ALA A 8 -15.31 -8.49 19.20
CA ALA A 8 -16.43 -7.55 19.10
C ALA A 8 -16.34 -6.36 20.07
N ARG A 9 -15.47 -6.42 21.09
CA ARG A 9 -15.27 -5.37 22.10
C ARG A 9 -13.96 -4.59 21.90
N LEU A 10 -13.25 -4.80 20.79
CA LEU A 10 -11.94 -4.17 20.52
C LEU A 10 -12.02 -2.65 20.35
N VAL A 11 -13.15 -2.12 19.89
CA VAL A 11 -13.39 -0.67 19.77
C VAL A 11 -14.40 -0.26 20.84
N PRO A 12 -13.97 0.49 21.88
CA PRO A 12 -14.87 0.94 22.93
C PRO A 12 -15.98 1.85 22.37
N GLY A 13 -17.22 1.59 22.77
CA GLY A 13 -18.37 2.41 22.38
C GLY A 13 -18.85 2.22 20.93
N ALA A 14 -18.32 1.22 20.21
CA ALA A 14 -18.75 0.88 18.85
C ALA A 14 -19.17 -0.59 18.76
N ALA A 15 -20.22 -0.86 18.01
CA ALA A 15 -20.67 -2.20 17.70
C ALA A 15 -19.93 -2.77 16.49
N LEU A 16 -19.61 -4.06 16.56
CA LEU A 16 -19.13 -4.82 15.41
C LEU A 16 -20.29 -5.00 14.42
N THR A 17 -20.18 -4.40 13.24
CA THR A 17 -21.19 -4.49 12.18
C THR A 17 -20.93 -5.61 11.21
N ASP A 18 -19.65 -5.93 10.97
CA ASP A 18 -19.27 -6.97 10.02
C ASP A 18 -17.97 -7.68 10.45
N LEU A 19 -17.91 -8.98 10.15
CA LEU A 19 -16.73 -9.82 10.35
C LEU A 19 -16.53 -10.66 9.09
N GLN A 20 -15.45 -10.39 8.38
CA GLN A 20 -15.09 -11.11 7.17
C GLN A 20 -13.79 -11.89 7.38
N VAL A 21 -13.75 -13.12 6.89
CA VAL A 21 -12.52 -13.91 6.82
C VAL A 21 -11.89 -13.66 5.46
N LEU A 22 -10.76 -12.97 5.43
CA LEU A 22 -10.00 -12.73 4.22
C LEU A 22 -9.04 -13.89 4.00
N GLY A 23 -9.32 -14.71 2.98
CA GLY A 23 -8.43 -15.77 2.52
C GLY A 23 -7.46 -15.34 1.42
N HIS A 24 -7.63 -14.12 0.90
CA HIS A 24 -6.79 -13.54 -0.14
C HIS A 24 -6.54 -12.06 0.18
N TYR A 25 -5.45 -11.52 -0.36
CA TYR A 25 -5.13 -10.10 -0.22
C TYR A 25 -6.14 -9.23 -0.97
N ASP A 26 -6.37 -8.03 -0.43
CA ASP A 26 -7.19 -7.00 -1.04
C ASP A 26 -6.44 -5.66 -1.11
N PHE A 27 -7.15 -4.57 -1.44
CA PHE A 27 -6.53 -3.26 -1.53
C PHE A 27 -5.97 -2.76 -0.19
N TYR A 28 -6.50 -3.15 0.96
CA TYR A 28 -6.09 -2.60 2.27
C TYR A 28 -5.21 -3.57 3.06
N TYR A 29 -5.33 -4.87 2.80
CA TYR A 29 -4.55 -5.93 3.41
C TYR A 29 -3.82 -6.73 2.33
N TYR A 30 -2.60 -6.31 1.99
CA TYR A 30 -1.69 -6.98 1.07
C TYR A 30 -0.24 -6.88 1.58
N GLY A 31 0.56 -7.91 1.32
CA GLY A 31 2.01 -7.90 1.54
C GLY A 31 2.75 -7.15 0.43
N ARG A 32 3.99 -6.74 0.69
CA ARG A 32 4.89 -6.12 -0.30
C ARG A 32 6.19 -6.91 -0.36
N ASP A 33 6.92 -6.77 -1.46
CA ASP A 33 8.28 -7.34 -1.55
C ASP A 33 9.17 -6.78 -0.44
N GLU A 34 10.07 -7.61 0.09
CA GLU A 34 10.91 -7.29 1.26
C GLU A 34 11.72 -5.99 1.08
N HIS A 35 12.19 -5.72 -0.13
CA HIS A 35 12.96 -4.54 -0.49
C HIS A 35 12.11 -3.26 -0.65
N ALA A 36 10.78 -3.39 -0.72
CA ALA A 36 9.89 -2.24 -0.83
C ALA A 36 9.64 -1.61 0.54
N MET A 37 9.27 -0.33 0.56
CA MET A 37 8.77 0.30 1.79
C MET A 37 7.64 -0.53 2.41
N LEU A 38 7.73 -0.77 3.73
CA LEU A 38 6.83 -1.64 4.51
C LEU A 38 6.84 -3.13 4.10
N GLY A 39 7.81 -3.58 3.31
CA GLY A 39 7.99 -4.99 2.90
C GLY A 39 8.30 -5.94 4.06
N HIS A 40 8.93 -5.43 5.12
CA HIS A 40 9.22 -6.19 6.33
C HIS A 40 7.98 -6.50 7.20
N ILE A 41 6.81 -5.92 6.88
CA ILE A 41 5.58 -6.14 7.62
C ILE A 41 4.88 -7.37 7.05
N GLU A 42 4.92 -8.47 7.80
CA GLU A 42 4.19 -9.67 7.44
C GLU A 42 2.66 -9.47 7.52
N LYS A 43 1.96 -10.00 6.52
CA LYS A 43 0.51 -10.00 6.46
C LYS A 43 -0.03 -11.42 6.30
N PRO A 44 -0.06 -12.21 7.38
CA PRO A 44 -0.48 -13.60 7.30
C PRO A 44 -1.96 -13.74 6.88
N LEU A 45 -2.24 -14.79 6.11
CA LEU A 45 -3.61 -15.20 5.74
C LEU A 45 -3.92 -16.59 6.31
N PRO A 46 -5.19 -16.90 6.64
CA PRO A 46 -6.34 -16.01 6.58
C PRO A 46 -6.35 -15.03 7.76
N VAL A 47 -6.95 -13.85 7.56
CA VAL A 47 -7.10 -12.82 8.59
C VAL A 47 -8.58 -12.47 8.78
N TRP A 48 -8.99 -12.12 9.99
CA TRP A 48 -10.31 -11.54 10.24
C TRP A 48 -10.27 -10.03 10.04
N ARG A 49 -11.12 -9.51 9.15
CA ARG A 49 -11.43 -8.09 9.07
C ARG A 49 -12.72 -7.81 9.83
N LEU A 50 -12.57 -7.05 10.91
CA LEU A 50 -13.66 -6.61 11.78
C LEU A 50 -14.01 -5.16 11.45
N VAL A 51 -15.26 -4.86 11.17
CA VAL A 51 -15.75 -3.51 10.84
C VAL A 51 -16.61 -2.99 11.98
N PHE A 52 -16.31 -1.78 12.45
CA PHE A 52 -17.01 -1.13 13.55
C PHE A 52 -17.78 0.11 13.07
N ASP A 53 -18.86 0.44 13.77
CA ASP A 53 -19.75 1.58 13.49
C ASP A 53 -19.35 2.88 14.19
N ASP A 54 -18.08 3.07 14.52
CA ASP A 54 -17.58 4.31 15.10
C ASP A 54 -17.51 5.45 14.06
N PRO A 55 -17.43 6.73 14.47
CA PRO A 55 -17.33 7.86 13.55
C PRO A 55 -16.17 7.77 12.55
N GLN A 56 -15.11 7.03 12.88
CA GLN A 56 -13.96 6.80 12.01
C GLN A 56 -14.12 5.59 11.07
N ALA A 57 -15.21 4.82 11.20
CA ALA A 57 -15.47 3.58 10.49
C ALA A 57 -14.23 2.66 10.55
N SER A 58 -13.83 2.30 11.77
CA SER A 58 -12.62 1.56 12.10
C SER A 58 -12.72 0.13 11.58
N TRP A 59 -11.65 -0.33 10.93
CA TRP A 59 -11.42 -1.72 10.58
C TRP A 59 -10.27 -2.26 11.41
N VAL A 60 -10.42 -3.45 11.95
CA VAL A 60 -9.37 -4.14 12.70
C VAL A 60 -9.08 -5.48 12.05
N TYR A 61 -7.81 -5.71 11.75
CA TYR A 61 -7.32 -6.98 11.22
C TYR A 61 -6.75 -7.81 12.36
N LEU A 62 -7.30 -9.00 12.55
CA LEU A 62 -6.95 -9.90 13.65
C LEU A 62 -6.62 -11.29 13.10
N ASP A 63 -5.53 -11.87 13.58
CA ASP A 63 -5.17 -13.26 13.28
C ASP A 63 -6.12 -14.21 14.04
N PRO A 64 -6.94 -15.01 13.34
CA PRO A 64 -7.88 -15.92 14.00
C PRO A 64 -7.21 -17.09 14.75
N ARG A 65 -5.93 -17.40 14.45
CA ARG A 65 -5.20 -18.51 15.06
C ARG A 65 -4.59 -18.11 16.40
N THR A 66 -4.03 -16.91 16.46
CA THR A 66 -3.30 -16.40 17.64
C THR A 66 -4.11 -15.38 18.45
N GLY A 67 -5.13 -14.75 17.85
CA GLY A 67 -5.87 -13.65 18.44
C GLY A 67 -5.14 -12.31 18.37
N GLN A 68 -3.98 -12.23 17.72
CA GLN A 68 -3.18 -11.02 17.62
C GLN A 68 -3.84 -9.98 16.70
N VAL A 69 -3.86 -8.72 17.12
CA VAL A 69 -4.26 -7.60 16.27
C VAL A 69 -3.08 -7.23 15.38
N LEU A 70 -3.24 -7.43 14.07
CA LEU A 70 -2.20 -7.23 13.07
C LEU A 70 -2.15 -5.77 12.58
N SER A 71 -3.31 -5.14 12.39
CA SER A 71 -3.37 -3.73 12.01
C SER A 71 -4.76 -3.13 12.26
N ARG A 72 -4.81 -1.80 12.33
CA ARG A 72 -6.04 -1.01 12.41
C ARG A 72 -6.06 -0.01 11.27
N GLN A 73 -7.23 0.18 10.65
CA GLN A 73 -7.46 1.13 9.57
C GLN A 73 -8.67 1.99 9.90
N ASP A 74 -8.57 3.30 9.71
CA ASP A 74 -9.66 4.24 9.86
C ASP A 74 -9.87 5.03 8.56
N ARG A 75 -10.84 5.94 8.54
CA ARG A 75 -11.12 6.75 7.34
C ARG A 75 -9.91 7.58 6.89
N GLY A 76 -9.12 8.12 7.82
CA GLY A 76 -7.93 8.90 7.53
C GLY A 76 -6.82 8.03 6.93
N ASN A 77 -6.53 6.89 7.54
CA ASN A 77 -5.51 5.95 7.07
C ASN A 77 -5.88 5.33 5.72
N ARG A 78 -7.18 5.06 5.49
CA ARG A 78 -7.67 4.63 4.17
C ARG A 78 -7.47 5.70 3.10
N ALA A 79 -7.70 6.98 3.41
CA ALA A 79 -7.43 8.07 2.47
C ALA A 79 -5.92 8.27 2.24
N SER A 80 -5.12 8.24 3.31
CA SER A 80 -3.65 8.34 3.26
C SER A 80 -3.04 7.23 2.40
N ARG A 81 -3.58 6.01 2.47
CA ARG A 81 -3.18 4.91 1.57
C ARG A 81 -3.28 5.32 0.09
N TRP A 82 -4.39 5.93 -0.34
CA TRP A 82 -4.55 6.31 -1.73
C TRP A 82 -3.63 7.47 -2.14
N LEU A 83 -3.46 8.46 -1.27
CA LEU A 83 -2.60 9.62 -1.56
C LEU A 83 -1.12 9.25 -1.55
N PHE A 84 -0.69 8.42 -0.61
CA PHE A 84 0.71 8.06 -0.44
C PHE A 84 1.02 6.74 -1.15
N ALA A 85 0.44 5.63 -0.71
CA ALA A 85 0.82 4.33 -1.26
C ALA A 85 0.48 4.25 -2.77
N PHE A 86 -0.71 4.69 -3.19
CA PHE A 86 -1.11 4.60 -4.60
C PHE A 86 -0.49 5.70 -5.44
N LEU A 87 -0.70 6.98 -5.12
CA LEU A 87 -0.22 8.06 -5.99
C LEU A 87 1.28 8.32 -5.87
N HIS A 88 1.85 8.27 -4.65
CA HIS A 88 3.28 8.54 -4.44
C HIS A 88 4.16 7.33 -4.74
N SER A 89 3.72 6.11 -4.38
CA SER A 89 4.51 4.89 -4.64
C SER A 89 4.05 4.07 -5.84
N TRP A 90 3.01 4.51 -6.57
CA TRP A 90 2.41 3.76 -7.67
C TRP A 90 2.06 2.31 -7.28
N ASP A 91 1.52 2.10 -6.08
CA ASP A 91 1.33 0.76 -5.50
C ASP A 91 0.11 0.00 -6.02
N TRP A 92 -0.17 0.06 -7.32
CA TRP A 92 -1.31 -0.63 -7.90
C TRP A 92 -1.27 -2.14 -7.61
N THR A 93 -2.02 -2.59 -6.60
CA THR A 93 -2.04 -3.96 -6.08
C THR A 93 -2.36 -5.02 -7.14
N GLY A 94 -3.29 -4.72 -8.05
CA GLY A 94 -3.62 -5.57 -9.20
C GLY A 94 -2.49 -5.77 -10.21
N LEU A 95 -1.48 -4.88 -10.24
CA LEU A 95 -0.31 -4.98 -11.10
C LEU A 95 0.93 -5.48 -10.32
N LEU A 96 1.05 -5.12 -9.04
CA LEU A 96 2.15 -5.55 -8.16
C LEU A 96 2.26 -7.08 -8.07
N THR A 97 1.13 -7.78 -8.10
CA THR A 97 1.09 -9.25 -8.06
C THR A 97 1.38 -9.90 -9.43
N ARG A 98 1.41 -9.11 -10.51
CA ARG A 98 1.59 -9.58 -11.89
C ARG A 98 3.05 -9.42 -12.34
N ARG A 99 3.93 -10.22 -11.75
CA ARG A 99 5.31 -10.40 -12.24
C ARG A 99 5.28 -11.27 -13.51
N PRO A 100 6.03 -10.94 -14.59
CA PRO A 100 7.02 -9.86 -14.72
C PRO A 100 6.46 -8.56 -15.35
N LEU A 101 5.15 -8.44 -15.58
CA LEU A 101 4.55 -7.28 -16.26
C LEU A 101 4.87 -5.96 -15.55
N TRP A 102 4.83 -5.97 -14.21
CA TRP A 102 5.24 -4.82 -13.40
C TRP A 102 6.70 -4.40 -13.65
N ASP A 103 7.61 -5.37 -13.70
CA ASP A 103 9.04 -5.11 -13.93
C ASP A 103 9.30 -4.50 -15.30
N ILE A 104 8.64 -5.03 -16.33
CA ILE A 104 8.75 -4.52 -17.70
C ILE A 104 8.27 -3.07 -17.77
N LEU A 105 7.11 -2.77 -17.17
CA LEU A 105 6.56 -1.41 -17.15
C LEU A 105 7.50 -0.44 -16.42
N LEU A 106 8.03 -0.85 -15.26
CA LEU A 106 8.98 -0.03 -14.50
C LEU A 106 10.25 0.26 -15.31
N VAL A 107 10.88 -0.77 -15.88
CA VAL A 107 12.09 -0.60 -16.69
C VAL A 107 11.83 0.30 -17.89
N PHE A 108 10.70 0.12 -18.58
CA PHE A 108 10.31 0.95 -19.71
C PHE A 108 10.17 2.43 -19.32
N LEU A 109 9.46 2.73 -18.23
CA LEU A 109 9.29 4.09 -17.72
C LEU A 109 10.63 4.69 -17.28
N SER A 110 11.50 3.92 -16.61
CA SER A 110 12.83 4.38 -16.21
C SER A 110 13.71 4.72 -17.41
N LEU A 111 13.71 3.91 -18.47
CA LEU A 111 14.44 4.19 -19.71
C LEU A 111 13.91 5.45 -20.41
N GLY A 112 12.59 5.62 -20.45
CA GLY A 112 11.97 6.84 -20.97
C GLY A 112 12.39 8.09 -20.20
N GLY A 113 12.37 8.02 -18.87
CA GLY A 113 12.83 9.10 -18.00
C GLY A 113 14.32 9.42 -18.21
N ALA A 114 15.17 8.40 -18.29
CA ALA A 114 16.60 8.56 -18.55
C ALA A 114 16.88 9.22 -19.91
N ALA A 115 16.16 8.82 -20.96
CA ALA A 115 16.26 9.44 -22.28
C ALA A 115 15.87 10.92 -22.23
N LEU A 116 14.76 11.27 -21.55
CA LEU A 116 14.34 12.66 -21.36
C LEU A 116 15.39 13.47 -20.59
N SER A 117 15.93 12.95 -19.49
CA SER A 117 17.02 13.61 -18.75
C SER A 117 18.25 13.85 -19.63
N LEU A 118 18.64 12.88 -20.46
CA LEU A 118 19.76 13.03 -21.39
C LEU A 118 19.51 14.15 -22.40
N THR A 119 18.30 14.28 -22.94
CA THR A 119 17.98 15.41 -23.83
C THR A 119 18.13 16.76 -23.11
N GLY A 120 17.69 16.87 -21.86
CA GLY A 120 17.88 18.06 -21.03
C GLY A 120 19.35 18.41 -20.81
N VAL A 121 20.18 17.42 -20.47
CA VAL A 121 21.64 17.59 -20.31
C VAL A 121 22.29 18.08 -21.60
N VAL A 122 21.97 17.45 -22.74
CA VAL A 122 22.53 17.84 -24.05
C VAL A 122 22.16 19.28 -24.42
N ILE A 123 20.90 19.67 -24.23
CA ILE A 123 20.43 21.04 -24.50
C ILE A 123 21.12 22.03 -23.55
N GLY A 124 21.20 21.71 -22.25
CA GLY A 124 21.87 22.53 -21.24
C GLY A 124 23.35 22.76 -21.56
N TRP A 125 24.07 21.69 -21.89
CA TRP A 125 25.48 21.75 -22.27
C TRP A 125 25.72 22.60 -23.52
N ARG A 126 24.91 22.39 -24.58
CA ARG A 126 24.97 23.20 -25.81
C ARG A 126 24.70 24.69 -25.56
N ARG A 127 23.89 25.02 -24.56
CA ARG A 127 23.60 26.42 -24.19
C ARG A 127 24.74 27.04 -23.40
N LEU A 128 25.31 26.32 -22.43
CA LEU A 128 26.44 26.79 -21.63
C LEU A 128 27.70 26.97 -22.49
N GLY A 129 28.01 26.02 -23.36
CA GLY A 129 29.16 26.10 -24.27
C GLY A 129 29.07 27.25 -25.27
N ARG A 130 27.86 27.67 -25.69
CA ARG A 130 27.68 28.88 -26.49
C ARG A 130 27.94 30.16 -25.70
N LYS A 131 27.51 30.22 -24.42
CA LYS A 131 27.79 31.36 -23.55
C LYS A 131 29.26 31.50 -23.16
N LEU A 132 29.98 30.38 -23.00
CA LEU A 132 31.40 30.40 -22.63
C LEU A 132 32.32 30.73 -23.81
N ARG A 133 31.82 30.64 -25.05
CA ARG A 133 32.55 31.01 -26.28
C ARG A 133 32.25 32.43 -26.77
N ALA A 134 31.24 33.08 -26.19
CA ALA A 134 30.87 34.47 -26.46
C ALA A 134 31.53 35.37 -25.42
#